data_AF-A0A9X7PDG2-F1
#
_entry.id   AF-A0A9X7PDG2-F1
#
_cell.length_a   1.000
_cell.length_b   1.000
_cell.length_c   1.000
_cell.angle_alpha   90.00
_cell.angle_beta   90.00
_cell.angle_gamma   90.00
#
_symmetry.space_group_name_H-M   'P 1'
#
loop_
_entity.id
_entity.type
_entity.pdbx_description
1 polymer ?
#
loop_
_entity_poly.entity_id
_entity_poly.type
_entity_poly.pdbx_seq_one_letter_code
_entity_poly.pdbx_strand_id
1 'polypeptide(L)'
;VGIDETQSFFSFGNKSNKEHREIRDEIREGFTELSKLGPAVGIWVIFATQQVRESTIPTDVAANAVIRYALKLEGWEPNDRILGTGSYKNGIDATMFDFADKGIGILKAEGMRAEIARSVFGLDAPTARKVAERCRR
;
A
#
# COMPACT_ATOMS: atom_id res chain seq x y z
N VAL A 1 -11.92 1.23 -3.59
CA VAL A 1 -11.04 2.10 -4.40
C VAL A 1 -9.61 1.57 -4.29
N GLY A 2 -9.01 1.18 -5.41
CA GLY A 2 -7.60 0.80 -5.46
C GLY A 2 -6.79 1.92 -6.09
N ILE A 3 -5.78 2.41 -5.39
CA ILE A 3 -4.85 3.44 -5.84
C ILE A 3 -3.51 2.74 -6.10
N ASP A 4 -3.18 2.60 -7.37
CA ASP A 4 -1.89 2.10 -7.79
C ASP A 4 -0.85 3.24 -7.85
N GLU A 5 0.37 2.91 -7.48
CA GLU A 5 1.52 3.82 -7.49
C GLU A 5 1.24 5.16 -6.77
N THR A 6 0.88 5.06 -5.48
CA THR A 6 0.39 6.19 -4.66
C THR A 6 1.30 7.41 -4.63
N GLN A 7 2.61 7.24 -4.78
CA GLN A 7 3.53 8.37 -4.75
C GLN A 7 3.35 9.30 -5.96
N SER A 8 2.75 8.84 -7.07
CA SER A 8 2.40 9.69 -8.21
C SER A 8 1.42 10.80 -7.83
N PHE A 9 0.54 10.53 -6.87
CA PHE A 9 -0.44 11.48 -6.34
C PHE A 9 0.19 12.44 -5.34
N PHE A 10 0.91 11.92 -4.34
CA PHE A 10 1.52 12.73 -3.29
C PHE A 10 2.78 13.51 -3.72
N SER A 11 3.34 13.18 -4.88
CA SER A 11 4.48 13.89 -5.47
C SER A 11 4.08 14.68 -6.73
N PHE A 12 2.78 14.90 -6.95
CA PHE A 12 2.27 15.58 -8.13
C PHE A 12 2.87 16.98 -8.32
N GLY A 13 3.32 17.25 -9.54
CA GLY A 13 3.76 18.57 -10.00
C GLY A 13 5.04 19.11 -9.35
N ASN A 14 5.32 20.38 -9.61
CA ASN A 14 6.45 21.11 -9.04
C ASN A 14 6.20 21.45 -7.55
N LYS A 15 7.15 21.09 -6.66
CA LYS A 15 7.08 21.35 -5.21
C LYS A 15 7.09 22.85 -4.84
N SER A 16 7.68 23.69 -5.69
CA SER A 16 7.76 25.13 -5.49
C SER A 16 6.55 25.89 -6.04
N ASN A 17 5.67 25.22 -6.81
CA ASN A 17 4.44 25.82 -7.30
C ASN A 17 3.33 25.68 -6.24
N LYS A 18 2.62 26.79 -5.98
CA LYS A 18 1.56 26.89 -4.97
C LYS A 18 0.32 26.08 -5.34
N GLU A 19 -0.17 26.19 -6.58
CA GLU A 19 -1.34 25.45 -7.06
C GLU A 19 -1.10 23.93 -7.00
N HIS A 20 0.08 23.47 -7.41
CA HIS A 20 0.43 22.05 -7.28
C HIS A 20 0.50 21.59 -5.83
N ARG A 21 0.82 22.49 -4.88
CA ARG A 21 0.79 22.16 -3.45
C ARG A 21 -0.64 22.01 -2.96
N GLU A 22 -1.51 22.94 -3.31
CA GLU A 22 -2.94 22.89 -2.96
C GLU A 22 -3.59 21.60 -3.48
N ILE A 23 -3.27 21.18 -4.71
CA ILE A 23 -3.73 19.89 -5.26
C ILE A 23 -3.26 18.69 -4.42
N ARG A 24 -1.99 18.67 -4.01
CA ARG A 24 -1.48 17.56 -3.17
C ARG A 24 -2.13 17.54 -1.79
N ASP A 25 -2.41 18.71 -1.22
CA ASP A 25 -3.06 18.84 0.07
C ASP A 25 -4.52 18.35 0.00
N GLU A 26 -5.26 18.71 -1.06
CA GLU A 26 -6.61 18.23 -1.32
C GLU A 26 -6.66 16.71 -1.50
N ILE A 27 -5.75 16.15 -2.30
CA ILE A 27 -5.63 14.68 -2.49
C ILE A 27 -5.38 13.99 -1.15
N ARG A 28 -4.49 14.54 -0.33
CA ARG A 28 -4.12 13.99 0.98
C ARG A 28 -5.28 14.01 1.95
N GLU A 29 -6.02 15.11 2.00
CA GLU A 29 -7.23 15.24 2.81
C GLU A 29 -8.30 14.23 2.37
N GLY A 30 -8.59 14.16 1.07
CA GLY A 30 -9.57 13.21 0.52
C GLY A 30 -9.20 11.75 0.82
N PHE A 31 -7.94 11.35 0.65
CA PHE A 31 -7.52 9.99 1.01
C PHE A 31 -7.58 9.71 2.51
N THR A 32 -7.31 10.72 3.35
CA THR A 32 -7.44 10.60 4.80
C THR A 32 -8.90 10.41 5.20
N GLU A 33 -9.81 11.21 4.66
CA GLU A 33 -11.25 11.09 4.90
C GLU A 33 -11.81 9.75 4.41
N LEU A 34 -11.44 9.33 3.19
CA LEU A 34 -11.85 8.03 2.66
C LEU A 34 -11.35 6.87 3.53
N SER A 35 -10.12 6.96 4.07
CA SER A 35 -9.58 5.91 4.94
C SER A 35 -10.27 5.89 6.32
N LYS A 36 -10.67 7.05 6.84
CA LYS A 36 -11.36 7.18 8.14
C LYS A 36 -12.84 6.81 8.09
N LEU A 37 -13.55 7.36 7.11
CA LEU A 37 -15.01 7.33 7.03
C LEU A 37 -15.52 6.30 6.04
N GLY A 38 -14.72 5.96 5.03
CA GLY A 38 -15.08 5.00 3.99
C GLY A 38 -15.60 3.67 4.53
N PRO A 39 -14.96 3.05 5.55
CA PRO A 39 -15.43 1.78 6.10
C PRO A 39 -16.88 1.82 6.60
N ALA A 40 -17.32 2.94 7.20
CA ALA A 40 -18.68 3.10 7.71
C ALA A 40 -19.75 3.11 6.60
N VAL A 41 -19.35 3.44 5.36
CA VAL A 41 -20.23 3.48 4.18
C VAL A 41 -19.91 2.36 3.19
N GLY A 42 -19.13 1.35 3.60
CA GLY A 42 -18.77 0.20 2.76
C GLY A 42 -17.68 0.49 1.71
N ILE A 43 -16.97 1.61 1.80
CA ILE A 43 -15.86 1.96 0.92
C ILE A 43 -14.53 1.51 1.54
N TRP A 44 -13.80 0.70 0.81
CA TRP A 44 -12.45 0.28 1.16
C TRP A 44 -11.44 1.00 0.28
N VAL A 45 -10.34 1.50 0.85
CA VAL A 45 -9.23 2.10 0.10
C VAL A 45 -8.02 1.20 0.18
N ILE A 46 -7.41 0.90 -0.96
CA ILE A 46 -6.19 0.11 -1.07
C ILE A 46 -5.12 1.01 -1.68
N PHE A 47 -4.02 1.18 -0.96
CA PHE A 47 -2.85 1.94 -1.37
C PHE A 47 -1.73 0.99 -1.79
N ALA A 48 -1.30 1.04 -3.05
CA ALA A 48 -0.23 0.21 -3.60
C ALA A 48 0.90 1.08 -4.16
N THR A 49 2.14 0.59 -4.03
CA THR A 49 3.33 1.29 -4.51
C THR A 49 4.47 0.31 -4.77
N GLN A 50 5.25 0.56 -5.81
CA GLN A 50 6.49 -0.17 -6.10
C GLN A 50 7.71 0.52 -5.48
N GLN A 51 7.67 1.85 -5.32
CA GLN A 51 8.76 2.64 -4.78
C GLN A 51 8.43 3.16 -3.38
N VAL A 52 8.81 2.39 -2.36
CA VAL A 52 8.68 2.80 -0.97
C VAL A 52 9.74 3.86 -0.63
N ARG A 53 9.31 5.12 -0.52
CA ARG A 53 10.10 6.31 -0.22
C ARG A 53 9.40 7.17 0.82
N GLU A 54 10.04 8.26 1.24
CA GLU A 54 9.50 9.18 2.23
C GLU A 54 8.09 9.72 1.89
N SER A 55 7.86 10.04 0.63
CA SER A 55 6.62 10.62 0.14
C SER A 55 5.57 9.60 -0.33
N THR A 56 5.80 8.30 -0.15
CA THR A 56 4.97 7.27 -0.79
C THR A 56 3.58 7.14 -0.17
N ILE A 57 3.50 7.21 1.16
CA ILE A 57 2.24 7.27 1.91
C ILE A 57 2.45 8.25 3.07
N PRO A 58 1.79 9.43 3.06
CA PRO A 58 1.83 10.38 4.17
C PRO A 58 1.38 9.75 5.49
N THR A 59 1.97 10.21 6.60
CA THR A 59 1.77 9.61 7.94
C THR A 59 0.31 9.58 8.39
N ASP A 60 -0.45 10.63 8.09
CA ASP A 60 -1.88 10.75 8.38
C ASP A 60 -2.73 9.76 7.59
N VAL A 61 -2.38 9.48 6.34
CA VAL A 61 -3.02 8.40 5.56
C VAL A 61 -2.62 7.04 6.13
N ALA A 62 -1.32 6.83 6.38
CA ALA A 62 -0.78 5.57 6.91
C ALA A 62 -1.33 5.21 8.30
N ALA A 63 -1.69 6.20 9.11
CA ALA A 63 -2.30 6.00 10.43
C ALA A 63 -3.69 5.33 10.33
N ASN A 64 -4.40 5.51 9.22
CA ASN A 64 -5.72 4.92 9.00
C ASN A 64 -5.66 3.63 8.14
N ALA A 65 -4.52 3.33 7.54
CA ALA A 65 -4.26 2.07 6.84
C ALA A 65 -3.90 0.96 7.84
N VAL A 66 -4.93 0.41 8.50
CA VAL A 66 -4.79 -0.59 9.58
C VAL A 66 -4.38 -1.98 9.08
N ILE A 67 -4.69 -2.32 7.83
CA ILE A 67 -4.26 -3.55 7.17
C ILE A 67 -3.08 -3.22 6.26
N ARG A 68 -1.96 -3.93 6.44
CA ARG A 68 -0.70 -3.72 5.73
C ARG A 68 -0.24 -5.04 5.14
N TYR A 69 0.20 -4.99 3.90
CA TYR A 69 0.78 -6.13 3.20
C TYR A 69 2.08 -5.70 2.52
N ALA A 70 3.17 -6.34 2.88
CA ALA A 70 4.48 -6.11 2.26
C ALA A 70 4.92 -7.38 1.52
N LEU A 71 5.06 -7.27 0.20
CA LEU A 71 5.86 -8.22 -0.59
C LEU A 71 7.36 -8.00 -0.28
N LYS A 72 8.25 -8.68 -1.01
CA LYS A 72 9.70 -8.46 -0.89
C LYS A 72 10.06 -6.97 -0.90
N LEU A 73 10.80 -6.54 0.13
CA LEU A 73 11.34 -5.20 0.27
C LEU A 73 12.87 -5.23 0.38
N GLU A 74 13.50 -4.12 0.01
CA GLU A 74 14.95 -3.94 0.12
C GLU A 74 15.26 -3.04 1.32
N GLY A 75 15.74 -3.62 2.41
CA GLY A 75 16.20 -2.89 3.59
C GLY A 75 15.12 -2.54 4.62
N TRP A 76 15.61 -2.14 5.80
CA TRP A 76 14.80 -1.91 6.99
C TRP A 76 13.90 -0.67 6.89
N GLU A 77 14.32 0.37 6.17
CA GLU A 77 13.56 1.62 6.01
C GLU A 77 12.23 1.41 5.27
N PRO A 78 12.20 0.80 4.07
CA PRO A 78 10.94 0.41 3.42
C PRO A 78 10.08 -0.54 4.27
N ASN A 79 10.72 -1.49 4.97
CA ASN A 79 10.02 -2.44 5.82
C ASN A 79 9.21 -1.73 6.92
N ASP A 80 9.87 -0.85 7.67
CA ASP A 80 9.22 -0.08 8.74
C ASP A 80 8.19 0.90 8.19
N ARG A 81 8.36 1.40 6.97
CA ARG A 81 7.39 2.29 6.34
C ARG A 81 6.08 1.58 6.00
N ILE A 82 6.14 0.36 5.47
CA ILE A 82 4.94 -0.39 5.08
C ILE A 82 4.33 -1.12 6.27
N LEU A 83 5.15 -1.78 7.09
CA LEU A 83 4.67 -2.64 8.20
C LEU A 83 4.51 -1.85 9.51
N GLY A 84 4.98 -0.61 9.56
CA GLY A 84 4.90 0.29 10.72
C GLY A 84 6.22 0.39 11.47
N THR A 85 6.48 1.56 12.06
CA THR A 85 7.74 1.91 12.72
C THR A 85 8.19 0.83 13.72
N GLY A 86 9.46 0.41 13.61
CA GLY A 86 10.08 -0.59 14.48
C GLY A 86 9.78 -2.04 14.11
N SER A 87 8.99 -2.31 13.05
CA SER A 87 8.64 -3.68 12.64
C SER A 87 9.85 -4.54 12.33
N TYR A 88 10.85 -3.99 11.62
CA TYR A 88 12.08 -4.69 11.26
C TYR A 88 12.84 -5.16 12.51
N LYS A 89 13.02 -4.26 13.49
CA LYS A 89 13.68 -4.58 14.77
C LYS A 89 12.90 -5.60 15.60
N ASN A 90 11.58 -5.65 15.44
CA ASN A 90 10.69 -6.60 16.11
C ASN A 90 10.54 -7.93 15.35
N GLY A 91 11.34 -8.17 14.32
CA GLY A 91 11.33 -9.42 13.55
C GLY A 91 10.16 -9.56 12.57
N ILE A 92 9.41 -8.49 12.33
CA ILE A 92 8.41 -8.42 11.26
C ILE A 92 9.14 -7.90 10.02
N ASP A 93 9.76 -8.82 9.29
CA ASP A 93 10.79 -8.53 8.28
C ASP A 93 10.45 -9.11 6.90
N ALA A 94 10.06 -8.24 5.97
CA ALA A 94 9.79 -8.59 4.57
C ALA A 94 11.05 -8.57 3.69
N THR A 95 12.22 -8.25 4.24
CA THR A 95 13.51 -8.33 3.51
C THR A 95 14.03 -9.76 3.41
N MET A 96 13.47 -10.68 4.19
CA MET A 96 13.82 -12.11 4.16
C MET A 96 13.38 -12.82 2.87
N PHE A 97 12.45 -12.25 2.09
CA PHE A 97 11.91 -12.88 0.90
C PHE A 97 12.86 -12.73 -0.30
N ASP A 98 12.95 -13.78 -1.12
CA ASP A 98 13.68 -13.77 -2.38
C ASP A 98 12.78 -13.24 -3.52
N PHE A 99 13.39 -12.78 -4.61
CA PHE A 99 12.65 -12.42 -5.82
C PHE A 99 11.84 -13.61 -6.36
N ALA A 100 12.28 -14.85 -6.12
CA ALA A 100 11.56 -16.06 -6.47
C ALA A 100 10.26 -16.28 -5.67
N ASP A 101 10.09 -15.64 -4.52
CA ASP A 101 8.92 -15.78 -3.63
C ASP A 101 7.70 -14.99 -4.13
N LYS A 102 7.29 -15.30 -5.37
CA LYS A 102 6.20 -14.59 -6.04
C LYS A 102 4.89 -14.72 -5.27
N GLY A 103 4.32 -13.56 -4.96
CA GLY A 103 3.05 -13.43 -4.25
C GLY A 103 3.15 -13.67 -2.74
N ILE A 104 4.31 -14.04 -2.20
CA ILE A 104 4.48 -14.20 -0.75
C ILE A 104 4.80 -12.84 -0.13
N GLY A 105 4.21 -12.56 1.03
CA GLY A 105 4.44 -11.33 1.77
C GLY A 105 4.02 -11.44 3.23
N ILE A 106 4.37 -10.42 4.00
CA ILE A 106 3.89 -10.26 5.38
C ILE A 106 2.55 -9.53 5.36
N LEU A 107 1.52 -10.17 5.92
CA LEU A 107 0.25 -9.55 6.26
C LEU A 107 0.25 -9.16 7.73
N LYS A 108 -0.03 -7.89 8.01
CA LYS A 108 -0.14 -7.36 9.36
C LYS A 108 -1.41 -6.51 9.44
N ALA A 109 -2.20 -6.74 10.48
CA ALA A 109 -3.36 -5.92 10.79
C ALA A 109 -3.32 -5.53 12.27
N GLU A 110 -4.02 -4.46 12.62
CA GLU A 110 -4.22 -4.07 14.01
C GLU A 110 -4.88 -5.21 14.80
N GLY A 111 -4.39 -5.46 16.02
CA GLY A 111 -4.90 -6.55 16.88
C GLY A 111 -4.54 -7.97 16.43
N MET A 112 -3.80 -8.13 15.33
CA MET A 112 -3.39 -9.43 14.81
C MET A 112 -1.86 -9.61 14.87
N ARG A 113 -1.44 -10.87 15.07
CA ARG A 113 -0.04 -11.25 14.84
C ARG A 113 0.25 -11.13 13.34
N ALA A 114 1.44 -10.65 13.00
CA ALA A 114 1.88 -10.64 11.61
C ALA A 114 2.08 -12.07 11.11
N GLU A 115 1.61 -12.35 9.89
CA GLU A 115 1.63 -13.68 9.28
C GLU A 115 2.25 -13.61 7.88
N ILE A 116 2.91 -14.70 7.48
CA ILE A 116 3.32 -14.88 6.09
C ILE A 116 2.11 -15.38 5.32
N ALA A 117 1.65 -14.58 4.37
CA ALA A 117 0.54 -14.91 3.49
C ALA A 117 1.03 -15.01 2.05
N ARG A 118 0.31 -15.79 1.23
CA ARG A 118 0.54 -15.89 -0.21
C ARG A 118 -0.68 -15.32 -0.93
N SER A 119 -0.47 -14.30 -1.75
CA SER A 119 -1.46 -13.84 -2.72
C SER A 119 -1.72 -14.90 -3.80
N VAL A 120 -2.76 -14.72 -4.62
CA VAL A 120 -3.23 -15.79 -5.53
C VAL A 120 -2.10 -16.35 -6.39
N PHE A 121 -1.80 -17.64 -6.19
CA PHE A 121 -0.87 -18.39 -7.02
C PHE A 121 -1.50 -18.67 -8.39
N GLY A 122 -0.75 -18.45 -9.47
CA GLY A 122 -1.17 -18.78 -10.83
C GLY A 122 -2.03 -17.73 -11.56
N LEU A 123 -2.21 -16.53 -11.02
CA LEU A 123 -2.86 -15.42 -11.72
C LEU A 123 -1.83 -14.58 -12.48
N ASP A 124 -1.29 -15.14 -13.57
CA ASP A 124 -0.49 -14.37 -14.51
C ASP A 124 -1.36 -13.39 -15.31
N ALA A 125 -0.76 -12.46 -16.05
CA ALA A 125 -1.51 -11.47 -16.82
C ALA A 125 -2.55 -12.10 -17.78
N PRO A 126 -2.26 -13.20 -18.50
CA PRO A 126 -3.26 -13.96 -19.26
C PRO A 126 -4.43 -14.49 -18.41
N THR A 127 -4.14 -15.12 -17.27
CA THR A 127 -5.18 -15.70 -16.39
C THR A 127 -6.02 -14.62 -15.73
N ALA A 128 -5.40 -13.50 -15.33
CA ALA A 128 -6.08 -12.32 -14.83
C ALA A 128 -7.09 -11.77 -15.84
N ARG A 129 -6.72 -11.69 -17.13
CA ARG A 129 -7.64 -11.28 -18.20
C ARG A 129 -8.83 -12.21 -18.33
N LYS A 130 -8.62 -13.53 -18.27
CA LYS A 130 -9.73 -14.51 -18.33
C LYS A 130 -10.72 -14.33 -17.17
N VAL A 131 -10.22 -14.05 -15.96
CA VAL A 131 -11.09 -13.74 -14.81
C VAL A 131 -11.85 -12.44 -15.06
N ALA A 132 -11.17 -11.38 -15.50
CA ALA A 132 -11.80 -10.11 -15.82
C ALA A 132 -12.87 -10.23 -16.91
N GLU A 133 -12.65 -11.03 -17.95
CA GLU A 133 -13.63 -11.31 -19.00
C GLU A 133 -14.88 -12.02 -18.47
N ARG A 134 -14.74 -12.96 -17.52
CA ARG A 134 -15.88 -13.63 -16.88
C ARG A 134 -16.74 -12.64 -16.09
N CYS A 135 -16.12 -11.68 -15.41
CA CYS A 135 -16.82 -10.68 -14.60
C CYS A 135 -17.46 -9.54 -15.41
N ARG A 136 -17.25 -9.47 -16.73
CA ARG A 136 -17.88 -8.46 -17.61
C ARG A 136 -19.26 -8.87 -18.14
N ARG A 137 -19.71 -10.09 -17.83
CA ARG A 137 -21.06 -10.60 -18.13
C ARG A 137 -21.95 -10.46 -16.92
#